data_AF-A0A8H4IDH0-F1
#
_entry.id   AF-A0A8H4IDH0-F1
#
_cell.length_a   1.000
_cell.length_b   1.000
_cell.length_c   1.000
_cell.angle_alpha   90.00
_cell.angle_beta   90.00
_cell.angle_gamma   90.00
#
_symmetry.space_group_name_H-M   'P 1'
#
loop_
_entity.id
_entity.type
_entity.pdbx_description
1 polymer ?
#
loop_
_entity_poly.entity_id
_entity_poly.type
_entity_poly.pdbx_seq_one_letter_code
_entity_poly.pdbx_strand_id
1 'polypeptide(L)'
;MAVLCTASQTELHSSAGSFNALLKSDRARMNDLRDINESIQVPDPRIFKDPILPTDVISLPNMAQCAAHLELLQAINHIRREVLNSKDLDAILDIKPEKRTVRQRYSQKRIEVKDPRFAQKRQAKWPFYVKLGVARFFLWLKKMEQTLTSNKNEVLELPTCPPLDVLIAWHSALLNPAWLRKYCKNGGIKHMRRVVFPWRQIHECINDKDWSFSLPSDAAQSFTSLTGQEADLLAYLLSPKPGPYASLLLAYRDSSPNHRPYLNKLDSLYLEKKEELPHSAFITSCYAAAHPGPYGAYLFDAIERQRVFVDKMVGYLWIRSPGVHGTLSRAITRYEYFLQLFKLRPGTTLVPTLDIDLVWHTHQCSASMYKASMKKLAGRFINHDDTIPGGVLRTQSDETSLLFRDYFGMDYHICLCWECEALQSAVDECGDGEVDFEKLANKVVNDLAAHRLLELKRRKQV
;
A
#
# COMPACT_ATOMS: atom_id res chain seq x y z
N MET A 1 27.85 -8.11 19.20
CA MET A 1 27.04 -8.16 17.96
C MET A 1 27.53 -9.29 17.06
N ALA A 2 27.47 -10.52 17.58
CA ALA A 2 27.92 -11.70 16.86
C ALA A 2 26.90 -12.05 15.78
N VAL A 3 27.42 -12.23 14.58
CA VAL A 3 26.72 -12.66 13.37
C VAL A 3 26.05 -14.00 13.67
N LEU A 4 24.72 -14.01 13.73
CA LEU A 4 23.93 -15.21 13.49
C LEU A 4 24.16 -15.57 12.01
N CYS A 5 25.18 -16.38 11.78
CA CYS A 5 25.63 -16.89 10.49
C CYS A 5 24.48 -17.61 9.77
N THR A 6 24.42 -17.54 8.43
CA THR A 6 23.53 -18.27 7.49
C THR A 6 22.90 -19.60 7.96
N ALA A 7 23.64 -20.43 8.71
CA ALA A 7 23.14 -21.67 9.33
C ALA A 7 21.91 -21.41 10.23
N SER A 8 21.94 -20.32 10.99
CA SER A 8 20.88 -19.90 11.91
C SER A 8 19.55 -19.61 11.22
N GLN A 9 19.49 -19.01 10.03
CA GLN A 9 18.18 -18.64 9.44
C GLN A 9 17.41 -19.81 8.87
N THR A 10 18.12 -20.79 8.29
CA THR A 10 17.50 -22.03 7.82
C THR A 10 17.03 -22.86 9.01
N GLU A 11 17.81 -22.88 10.09
CA GLU A 11 17.43 -23.47 11.37
C GLU A 11 16.25 -22.75 12.03
N LEU A 12 16.24 -21.41 12.07
CA LEU A 12 15.14 -20.57 12.56
C LEU A 12 13.86 -20.82 11.74
N HIS A 13 13.98 -20.92 10.41
CA HIS A 13 12.85 -21.21 9.53
C HIS A 13 12.34 -22.65 9.67
N SER A 14 13.22 -23.63 9.80
CA SER A 14 12.84 -25.03 10.07
C SER A 14 12.18 -25.20 11.45
N SER A 15 12.68 -24.47 12.45
CA SER A 15 12.10 -24.39 13.79
C SER A 15 10.71 -23.72 13.73
N ALA A 16 10.58 -22.60 13.00
CA ALA A 16 9.29 -21.95 12.69
C ALA A 16 8.28 -22.89 11.99
N GLY A 17 8.74 -23.72 11.06
CA GLY A 17 7.93 -24.74 10.39
C GLY A 17 7.37 -25.78 11.38
N SER A 18 8.22 -26.25 12.30
CA SER A 18 7.82 -27.16 13.38
C SER A 18 6.84 -26.48 14.36
N PHE A 19 7.02 -25.19 14.65
CA PHE A 19 6.09 -24.41 15.49
C PHE A 19 4.69 -24.28 14.87
N ASN A 20 4.58 -24.13 13.54
CA ASN A 20 3.30 -24.14 12.83
C ASN A 20 2.57 -25.48 12.91
N ALA A 21 3.31 -26.60 12.92
CA ALA A 21 2.73 -27.92 13.10
C ALA A 21 2.20 -28.10 14.53
N LEU A 22 2.94 -27.63 15.55
CA LEU A 22 2.52 -27.59 16.96
C LEU A 22 1.26 -26.76 17.20
N LEU A 23 1.13 -25.59 16.55
CA LEU A 23 -0.10 -24.77 16.59
C LEU A 23 -1.32 -25.47 15.99
N LYS A 24 -1.12 -26.43 15.09
CA LYS A 24 -2.19 -27.21 14.44
C LYS A 24 -2.49 -28.53 15.15
N SER A 25 -1.49 -29.14 15.78
CA SER A 25 -1.61 -30.47 16.38
C SER A 25 -2.14 -30.44 17.81
N ASP A 26 -1.83 -29.40 18.60
CA ASP A 26 -2.26 -29.32 20.00
C ASP A 26 -3.60 -28.58 20.16
N ARG A 27 -4.68 -29.35 20.02
CA ARG A 27 -6.04 -28.94 20.39
C ARG A 27 -6.12 -28.44 21.85
N ALA A 28 -5.22 -28.90 22.72
CA ALA A 28 -5.08 -28.48 24.11
C ALA A 28 -4.56 -27.04 24.25
N ARG A 29 -3.48 -26.65 23.56
CA ARG A 29 -2.97 -25.26 23.57
C ARG A 29 -3.98 -24.27 22.97
N MET A 30 -4.72 -24.65 21.93
CA MET A 30 -5.82 -23.81 21.41
C MET A 30 -6.99 -23.66 22.39
N ASN A 31 -7.18 -24.60 23.32
CA ASN A 31 -8.18 -24.51 24.38
C ASN A 31 -7.69 -23.67 25.57
N ASP A 32 -6.41 -23.77 25.96
CA ASP A 32 -5.79 -22.92 26.99
C ASP A 32 -5.63 -21.46 26.52
N LEU A 33 -5.44 -21.24 25.21
CA LEU A 33 -5.42 -19.92 24.58
C LEU A 33 -6.83 -19.35 24.29
N ARG A 34 -7.91 -19.98 24.78
CA ARG A 34 -9.26 -19.37 24.67
C ARG A 34 -9.35 -18.08 25.49
N ASP A 35 -8.63 -18.04 26.62
CA ASP A 35 -8.43 -16.88 27.49
C ASP A 35 -7.20 -16.06 27.07
N ILE A 36 -6.91 -15.94 25.76
CA ILE A 36 -5.93 -14.93 25.31
C ILE A 36 -6.41 -13.58 25.80
N ASN A 37 -5.58 -13.05 26.70
CA ASN A 37 -5.64 -11.76 27.34
C ASN A 37 -6.22 -10.69 26.40
N GLU A 38 -7.41 -10.17 26.73
CA GLU A 38 -8.05 -9.06 26.02
C GLU A 38 -7.20 -7.77 26.00
N SER A 39 -6.06 -7.77 26.70
CA SER A 39 -5.11 -6.65 26.78
C SER A 39 -4.11 -6.55 25.62
N ILE A 40 -3.96 -7.56 24.74
CA ILE A 40 -3.02 -7.44 23.61
C ILE A 40 -3.58 -6.44 22.59
N GLN A 41 -2.95 -5.27 22.51
CA GLN A 41 -3.26 -4.26 21.51
C GLN A 41 -2.48 -4.55 20.23
N VAL A 42 -3.20 -4.77 19.13
CA VAL A 42 -2.62 -5.06 17.82
C VAL A 42 -3.29 -4.14 16.80
N PRO A 43 -2.55 -3.24 16.12
CA PRO A 43 -1.09 -3.08 16.18
C PRO A 43 -0.62 -2.59 17.55
N ASP A 44 0.66 -2.81 17.88
CA ASP A 44 1.25 -2.28 19.12
C ASP A 44 1.30 -0.75 19.03
N PRO A 45 0.57 0.01 19.87
CA PRO A 45 0.51 1.47 19.75
C PRO A 45 1.85 2.15 20.02
N ARG A 46 2.80 1.46 20.66
CA ARG A 46 4.16 2.00 20.90
C ARG A 46 4.92 2.20 19.60
N ILE A 47 4.58 1.50 18.51
CA ILE A 47 5.29 1.64 17.24
C ILE A 47 5.03 2.99 16.56
N PHE A 48 3.89 3.61 16.86
CA PHE A 48 3.51 4.93 16.33
C PHE A 48 4.01 6.08 17.21
N LYS A 49 4.68 5.80 18.33
CA LYS A 49 5.28 6.84 19.16
C LYS A 49 6.60 7.27 18.52
N ASP A 50 6.62 8.46 17.92
CA ASP A 50 7.83 9.09 17.43
C ASP A 50 8.80 9.35 18.59
N PRO A 51 10.07 8.89 18.56
CA PRO A 51 11.10 9.59 19.29
C PRO A 51 11.24 10.97 18.63
N ILE A 52 10.91 12.03 19.38
CA ILE A 52 11.10 13.42 18.92
C ILE A 52 12.58 13.60 18.57
N LEU A 53 12.91 13.57 17.29
CA LEU A 53 14.25 13.88 16.81
C LEU A 53 14.27 15.35 16.38
N PRO A 54 15.21 16.16 16.89
CA PRO A 54 15.39 17.54 16.45
C PRO A 54 15.54 17.62 14.93
N THR A 55 14.75 18.49 14.33
CA THR A 55 14.80 18.87 12.92
C THR A 55 16.12 19.56 12.61
N ASP A 56 17.16 18.81 12.24
CA ASP A 56 18.27 19.38 11.46
C ASP A 56 19.22 18.39 10.75
N VAL A 57 18.86 17.12 10.60
CA VAL A 57 19.72 16.17 9.88
C VAL A 57 18.89 15.36 8.89
N ILE A 58 19.34 15.35 7.64
CA ILE A 58 19.00 14.38 6.59
C ILE A 58 18.74 13.00 7.23
N SER A 59 17.47 12.67 7.46
CA SER A 59 17.04 11.51 8.23
C SER A 59 16.40 10.48 7.33
N LEU A 60 16.68 9.21 7.63
CA LEU A 60 15.94 8.08 7.10
C LEU A 60 14.53 8.06 7.72
N PRO A 61 13.56 7.37 7.09
CA PRO A 61 12.27 7.14 7.72
C PRO A 61 12.41 6.47 9.07
N ASN A 62 11.56 6.84 10.02
CA ASN A 62 11.51 6.18 11.32
C ASN A 62 10.51 5.01 11.32
N MET A 63 10.48 4.24 12.41
CA MET A 63 9.57 3.08 12.54
C MET A 63 8.10 3.49 12.47
N ALA A 64 7.70 4.63 13.05
CA ALA A 64 6.31 5.08 13.03
C ALA A 64 5.84 5.38 11.61
N GLN A 65 6.67 6.02 10.79
CA GLN A 65 6.40 6.27 9.37
C GLN A 65 6.31 4.96 8.57
N CYS A 66 7.22 4.01 8.81
CA CYS A 66 7.14 2.69 8.18
C CYS A 66 5.91 1.89 8.63
N ALA A 67 5.49 2.01 9.89
CA ALA A 67 4.29 1.36 10.42
C ALA A 67 3.01 1.97 9.82
N ALA A 68 2.91 3.30 9.77
CA ALA A 68 1.81 3.99 9.08
C ALA A 68 1.76 3.64 7.59
N HIS A 69 2.92 3.43 6.96
CA HIS A 69 2.97 2.93 5.58
C HIS A 69 2.42 1.50 5.47
N LEU A 70 2.76 0.58 6.39
CA LEU A 70 2.15 -0.75 6.42
C LEU A 70 0.62 -0.69 6.53
N GLU A 71 0.08 0.22 7.36
CA GLU A 71 -1.37 0.42 7.47
C GLU A 71 -1.98 0.98 6.19
N LEU A 72 -1.34 1.95 5.55
CA LEU A 72 -1.79 2.46 4.25
C LEU A 72 -1.89 1.32 3.22
N LEU A 73 -0.89 0.44 3.15
CA LEU A 73 -0.91 -0.70 2.23
C LEU A 73 -2.09 -1.65 2.53
N GLN A 74 -2.45 -1.82 3.81
CA GLN A 74 -3.65 -2.56 4.20
C GLN A 74 -4.93 -1.86 3.73
N ALA A 75 -5.05 -0.55 3.94
CA ALA A 75 -6.19 0.24 3.49
C ALA A 75 -6.37 0.20 1.97
N ILE A 76 -5.26 0.28 1.21
CA ILE A 76 -5.26 0.15 -0.26
C ILE A 76 -5.78 -1.23 -0.69
N ASN A 77 -5.35 -2.29 -0.02
CA ASN A 77 -5.85 -3.63 -0.31
C ASN A 77 -7.31 -3.82 0.12
N HIS A 78 -7.72 -3.21 1.23
CA HIS A 78 -9.10 -3.23 1.71
C HIS A 78 -10.04 -2.59 0.68
N ILE A 79 -9.80 -1.34 0.28
CA ILE A 79 -10.66 -0.65 -0.68
C ILE A 79 -10.72 -1.36 -2.03
N ARG A 80 -9.60 -1.97 -2.48
CA ARG A 80 -9.57 -2.79 -3.68
C ARG A 80 -10.50 -4.00 -3.56
N ARG A 81 -10.49 -4.68 -2.42
CA ARG A 81 -11.41 -5.81 -2.16
C ARG A 81 -12.86 -5.36 -2.10
N GLU A 82 -13.16 -4.21 -1.51
CA GLU A 82 -14.52 -3.66 -1.48
C GLU A 82 -15.02 -3.35 -2.89
N VAL A 83 -14.24 -2.61 -3.69
CA VAL A 83 -14.55 -2.29 -5.08
C VAL A 83 -14.79 -3.58 -5.89
N LEU A 84 -13.88 -4.57 -5.79
CA LEU A 84 -13.96 -5.82 -6.54
C LEU A 84 -15.13 -6.71 -6.10
N ASN A 85 -15.54 -6.67 -4.83
CA ASN A 85 -16.60 -7.54 -4.30
C ASN A 85 -17.97 -6.87 -4.19
N SER A 86 -18.06 -5.55 -4.35
CA SER A 86 -19.33 -4.80 -4.30
C SER A 86 -20.33 -5.29 -5.36
N LYS A 87 -21.48 -5.79 -4.90
CA LYS A 87 -22.61 -6.22 -5.75
C LYS A 87 -23.41 -5.02 -6.28
N ASP A 88 -23.45 -3.94 -5.52
CA ASP A 88 -24.11 -2.71 -5.94
C ASP A 88 -23.35 -2.06 -7.09
N LEU A 89 -22.01 -2.08 -7.02
CA LEU A 89 -21.17 -1.62 -8.12
C LEU A 89 -21.27 -2.54 -9.34
N ASP A 90 -21.50 -3.85 -9.16
CA ASP A 90 -21.85 -4.74 -10.27
C ASP A 90 -23.14 -4.29 -10.96
N ALA A 91 -24.18 -3.91 -10.19
CA ALA A 91 -25.44 -3.43 -10.75
C ALA A 91 -25.29 -2.08 -11.47
N ILE A 92 -24.54 -1.16 -10.88
CA ILE A 92 -24.30 0.20 -11.42
C ILE A 92 -23.52 0.16 -12.73
N LEU A 93 -22.52 -0.72 -12.83
CA LEU A 93 -21.69 -0.90 -14.03
C LEU A 93 -22.20 -2.02 -14.96
N ASP A 94 -23.40 -2.55 -14.70
CA ASP A 94 -24.06 -3.62 -15.44
C ASP A 94 -23.20 -4.91 -15.61
N ILE A 95 -22.35 -5.23 -14.63
CA ILE A 95 -21.50 -6.41 -14.61
C ILE A 95 -22.29 -7.62 -14.12
N LYS A 96 -22.82 -8.42 -15.05
CA LYS A 96 -23.69 -9.58 -14.74
C LYS A 96 -22.98 -10.93 -14.98
N PRO A 97 -23.27 -11.96 -14.16
CA PRO A 97 -22.82 -13.32 -14.42
C PRO A 97 -23.56 -13.92 -15.63
N GLU A 98 -22.84 -14.60 -16.52
CA GLU A 98 -23.44 -15.39 -17.60
C GLU A 98 -23.72 -16.81 -17.10
N LYS A 99 -24.86 -16.99 -16.43
CA LYS A 99 -25.28 -18.31 -15.98
C LYS A 99 -25.60 -19.22 -17.16
N ARG A 100 -25.20 -20.50 -17.08
CA ARG A 100 -25.57 -21.53 -18.05
C ARG A 100 -26.41 -22.60 -17.38
N THR A 101 -27.51 -22.99 -18.01
CA THR A 101 -28.35 -24.10 -17.55
C THR A 101 -27.92 -25.37 -18.27
N VAL A 102 -27.44 -26.35 -17.53
CA VAL A 102 -27.08 -27.67 -18.08
C VAL A 102 -28.07 -28.72 -17.60
N ARG A 103 -28.31 -29.75 -18.42
CA ARG A 103 -29.15 -30.89 -18.07
C ARG A 103 -28.26 -31.98 -17.48
N GLN A 104 -28.53 -32.39 -16.26
CA GLN A 104 -27.77 -33.44 -15.60
C GLN A 104 -28.05 -34.79 -16.29
N ARG A 105 -26.99 -35.53 -16.63
CA ARG A 105 -27.06 -36.72 -17.52
C ARG A 105 -27.94 -37.84 -16.96
N TYR A 106 -27.92 -38.05 -15.64
CA TYR A 106 -28.60 -39.17 -14.96
C TYR A 106 -29.98 -38.81 -14.41
N SER A 107 -30.13 -37.64 -13.79
CA SER A 107 -31.40 -37.22 -13.18
C SER A 107 -32.32 -36.44 -14.12
N GLN A 108 -31.83 -36.08 -15.32
CA GLN A 108 -32.49 -35.19 -16.28
C GLN A 108 -32.84 -33.79 -15.73
N LYS A 109 -32.39 -33.44 -14.51
CA LYS A 109 -32.66 -32.17 -13.82
C LYS A 109 -31.85 -31.04 -14.44
N ARG A 110 -32.48 -29.87 -14.58
CA ARG A 110 -31.81 -28.63 -15.00
C ARG A 110 -31.05 -28.05 -13.80
N ILE A 111 -29.75 -27.80 -13.97
CA ILE A 111 -28.89 -27.20 -12.94
C ILE A 111 -28.27 -25.93 -13.52
N GLU A 112 -28.31 -24.84 -12.75
CA GLU A 112 -27.55 -23.62 -13.06
C GLU A 112 -26.08 -23.82 -12.69
N VAL A 113 -25.19 -23.61 -13.66
CA VAL A 113 -23.75 -23.59 -13.45
C VAL A 113 -23.29 -22.15 -13.24
N LYS A 114 -22.45 -21.95 -12.21
CA LYS A 114 -21.81 -20.65 -11.94
C LYS A 114 -20.94 -20.23 -13.12
N ASP A 115 -20.96 -18.95 -13.47
CA ASP A 115 -20.07 -18.38 -14.49
C ASP A 115 -18.62 -18.38 -13.97
N PRO A 116 -17.72 -19.23 -14.50
CA PRO A 116 -16.34 -19.29 -14.02
C PRO A 116 -15.56 -18.00 -14.35
N ARG A 117 -16.03 -17.19 -15.31
CA ARG A 117 -15.39 -15.93 -15.72
C ARG A 117 -15.89 -14.72 -14.95
N PHE A 118 -16.88 -14.87 -14.07
CA PHE A 118 -17.48 -13.72 -13.39
C PHE A 118 -16.48 -12.96 -12.50
N ALA A 119 -15.58 -13.68 -11.82
CA ALA A 119 -14.51 -13.06 -11.04
C ALA A 119 -13.55 -12.24 -11.93
N GLN A 120 -13.30 -12.70 -13.16
CA GLN A 120 -12.48 -11.98 -14.14
C GLN A 120 -13.21 -10.71 -14.64
N LYS A 121 -14.51 -10.81 -14.93
CA LYS A 121 -15.32 -9.63 -15.31
C LYS A 121 -15.32 -8.54 -14.24
N ARG A 122 -15.40 -8.93 -12.97
CA ARG A 122 -15.32 -8.00 -11.83
C ARG A 122 -14.00 -7.24 -11.73
N GLN A 123 -12.92 -7.73 -12.35
CA GLN A 123 -11.65 -7.01 -12.39
C GLN A 123 -11.76 -5.65 -13.08
N ALA A 124 -12.74 -5.45 -13.98
CA ALA A 124 -12.96 -4.16 -14.66
C ALA A 124 -13.31 -2.99 -13.71
N LYS A 125 -13.81 -3.30 -12.50
CA LYS A 125 -14.19 -2.29 -11.49
C LYS A 125 -12.99 -1.54 -10.93
N TRP A 126 -11.86 -2.23 -10.76
CA TRP A 126 -10.67 -1.65 -10.15
C TRP A 126 -10.01 -0.58 -11.06
N PRO A 127 -9.75 -0.84 -12.35
CA PRO A 127 -9.28 0.20 -13.27
C PRO A 127 -10.18 1.41 -13.34
N PHE A 128 -11.51 1.22 -13.29
CA PHE A 128 -12.47 2.33 -13.27
C PHE A 128 -12.26 3.23 -12.04
N TYR A 129 -12.22 2.61 -10.86
CA TYR A 129 -12.02 3.31 -9.59
C TYR A 129 -10.69 4.07 -9.55
N VAL A 130 -9.60 3.41 -9.94
CA VAL A 130 -8.25 4.00 -9.91
C VAL A 130 -8.12 5.15 -10.91
N LYS A 131 -8.65 5.02 -12.13
CA LYS A 131 -8.59 6.11 -13.12
C LYS A 131 -9.33 7.36 -12.64
N LEU A 132 -10.48 7.18 -11.97
CA LEU A 132 -11.16 8.28 -11.30
C LEU A 132 -10.31 8.88 -10.18
N GLY A 133 -9.70 8.05 -9.33
CA GLY A 133 -8.77 8.52 -8.28
C GLY A 133 -7.58 9.33 -8.82
N VAL A 134 -6.98 8.90 -9.93
CA VAL A 134 -5.92 9.63 -10.64
C VAL A 134 -6.42 10.98 -11.15
N ALA A 135 -7.61 11.04 -11.73
CA ALA A 135 -8.20 12.30 -12.18
C ALA A 135 -8.46 13.27 -11.01
N ARG A 136 -9.01 12.74 -9.90
CA ARG A 136 -9.24 13.51 -8.66
C ARG A 136 -7.94 14.01 -8.05
N PHE A 137 -6.88 13.18 -8.05
CA PHE A 137 -5.55 13.56 -7.59
C PHE A 137 -4.97 14.72 -8.39
N PHE A 138 -5.02 14.72 -9.73
CA PHE A 138 -4.47 15.83 -10.50
C PHE A 138 -5.22 17.15 -10.26
N LEU A 139 -6.55 17.11 -10.11
CA LEU A 139 -7.33 18.29 -9.75
C LEU A 139 -6.94 18.79 -8.34
N TRP A 140 -6.95 17.89 -7.35
CA TRP A 140 -6.57 18.19 -5.98
C TRP A 140 -5.15 18.77 -5.91
N LEU A 141 -4.17 18.15 -6.57
CA LEU A 141 -2.77 18.60 -6.60
C LEU A 141 -2.65 20.03 -7.15
N LYS A 142 -3.36 20.34 -8.25
CA LYS A 142 -3.34 21.69 -8.84
C LYS A 142 -3.99 22.71 -7.90
N LYS A 143 -5.10 22.37 -7.26
CA LYS A 143 -5.80 23.25 -6.31
C LYS A 143 -4.96 23.49 -5.05
N MET A 144 -4.38 22.44 -4.47
CA MET A 144 -3.48 22.55 -3.33
C MET A 144 -2.23 23.38 -3.66
N GLU A 145 -1.62 23.20 -4.84
CA GLU A 145 -0.49 24.03 -5.27
C GLU A 145 -0.83 25.54 -5.33
N GLN A 146 -2.09 25.88 -5.61
CA GLN A 146 -2.56 27.27 -5.63
C GLN A 146 -2.86 27.79 -4.22
N THR A 147 -3.38 26.95 -3.34
CA THR A 147 -3.72 27.32 -1.96
C THR A 147 -2.50 27.42 -1.06
N LEU A 148 -1.49 26.58 -1.28
CA LEU A 148 -0.27 26.59 -0.47
C LEU A 148 0.56 27.83 -0.79
N THR A 149 0.69 28.70 0.20
CA THR A 149 1.62 29.84 0.20
C THR A 149 2.83 29.49 1.08
N SER A 150 4.04 29.89 0.71
CA SER A 150 5.22 29.56 1.52
C SER A 150 6.40 30.50 1.26
N ASN A 151 7.14 30.80 2.33
CA ASN A 151 8.47 31.41 2.28
C ASN A 151 9.50 30.43 1.69
N LYS A 152 10.59 30.97 1.12
CA LYS A 152 11.61 30.14 0.45
C LYS A 152 12.32 29.22 1.47
N ASN A 153 12.18 27.91 1.27
CA ASN A 153 12.99 26.80 1.82
C ASN A 153 12.39 25.95 2.96
N GLU A 154 11.19 26.23 3.46
CA GLU A 154 10.58 25.38 4.50
C GLU A 154 9.91 24.13 3.93
N VAL A 155 9.94 23.05 4.74
CA VAL A 155 9.14 21.84 4.59
C VAL A 155 7.69 22.17 4.91
N LEU A 156 6.75 21.62 4.14
CA LEU A 156 5.32 21.93 4.27
C LEU A 156 4.54 20.73 4.78
N GLU A 157 3.51 20.96 5.57
CA GLU A 157 2.53 19.96 5.96
C GLU A 157 1.19 20.21 5.27
N LEU A 158 0.37 19.16 5.13
CA LEU A 158 -1.00 19.33 4.66
C LEU A 158 -1.91 19.79 5.81
N PRO A 159 -2.87 20.70 5.54
CA PRO A 159 -3.84 21.10 6.55
C PRO A 159 -4.76 19.94 6.96
N THR A 160 -5.15 19.09 6.00
CA THR A 160 -6.04 17.94 6.23
C THR A 160 -5.64 16.77 5.32
N CYS A 161 -5.99 15.55 5.76
CA CYS A 161 -5.71 14.32 5.01
C CYS A 161 -6.61 14.26 3.75
N PRO A 162 -6.06 13.96 2.57
CA PRO A 162 -6.88 13.78 1.37
C PRO A 162 -7.54 12.38 1.36
N PRO A 163 -8.58 12.18 0.53
CA PRO A 163 -9.24 10.88 0.36
C PRO A 163 -8.31 9.74 -0.06
N LEU A 164 -8.68 8.50 0.26
CA LEU A 164 -7.85 7.32 0.00
C LEU A 164 -7.50 7.13 -1.47
N ASP A 165 -8.43 7.37 -2.41
CA ASP A 165 -8.15 7.25 -3.85
C ASP A 165 -7.15 8.30 -4.34
N VAL A 166 -7.18 9.49 -3.74
CA VAL A 166 -6.20 10.55 -3.98
C VAL A 166 -4.85 10.20 -3.34
N LEU A 167 -4.85 9.61 -2.14
CA LEU A 167 -3.65 9.10 -1.47
C LEU A 167 -2.98 7.99 -2.29
N ILE A 168 -3.74 7.05 -2.86
CA ILE A 168 -3.20 5.98 -3.72
C ILE A 168 -2.44 6.57 -4.91
N ALA A 169 -3.06 7.53 -5.60
CA ALA A 169 -2.44 8.19 -6.74
C ALA A 169 -1.22 9.04 -6.34
N TRP A 170 -1.31 9.77 -5.23
CA TRP A 170 -0.19 10.58 -4.74
C TRP A 170 0.99 9.73 -4.26
N HIS A 171 0.71 8.66 -3.50
CA HIS A 171 1.70 7.66 -3.09
C HIS A 171 2.42 7.08 -4.30
N SER A 172 1.69 6.58 -5.30
CA SER A 172 2.29 6.02 -6.53
C SER A 172 3.13 7.05 -7.30
N ALA A 173 2.70 8.31 -7.34
CA ALA A 173 3.47 9.40 -7.93
C ALA A 173 4.81 9.63 -7.19
N LEU A 174 4.80 9.57 -5.85
CA LEU A 174 5.99 9.73 -5.01
C LEU A 174 6.99 8.58 -5.19
N LEU A 175 6.49 7.35 -5.36
CA LEU A 175 7.31 6.17 -5.68
C LEU A 175 7.93 6.18 -7.08
N ASN A 176 7.61 7.20 -7.89
CA ASN A 176 8.18 7.42 -9.22
C ASN A 176 8.91 8.76 -9.28
N PRO A 177 10.02 8.94 -8.54
CA PRO A 177 10.53 10.27 -8.20
C PRO A 177 11.14 11.01 -9.41
N ALA A 178 11.71 10.31 -10.40
CA ALA A 178 12.13 10.97 -11.65
C ALA A 178 10.93 11.46 -12.49
N TRP A 179 9.87 10.66 -12.57
CA TRP A 179 8.63 11.04 -13.25
C TRP A 179 7.96 12.23 -12.56
N LEU A 180 7.81 12.19 -11.24
CA LEU A 180 7.20 13.27 -10.46
C LEU A 180 8.01 14.56 -10.60
N ARG A 181 9.34 14.47 -10.56
CA ARG A 181 10.21 15.64 -10.80
C ARG A 181 9.98 16.26 -12.18
N LYS A 182 9.80 15.45 -13.22
CA LYS A 182 9.51 15.92 -14.58
C LYS A 182 8.12 16.54 -14.66
N TYR A 183 7.11 15.89 -14.07
CA TYR A 183 5.74 16.41 -14.00
C TYR A 183 5.70 17.77 -13.29
N CYS A 184 6.29 17.87 -12.09
CA CYS A 184 6.32 19.11 -11.33
C CYS A 184 7.06 20.24 -12.05
N LYS A 185 8.18 19.93 -12.72
CA LYS A 185 8.92 20.93 -13.52
C LYS A 185 8.04 21.48 -14.66
N ASN A 186 7.36 20.61 -15.38
CA ASN A 186 6.57 20.99 -16.56
C ASN A 186 5.23 21.64 -16.17
N GLY A 187 4.59 21.17 -15.09
CA GLY A 187 3.32 21.69 -14.58
C GLY A 187 3.48 22.89 -13.62
N GLY A 188 4.70 23.35 -13.36
CA GLY A 188 4.95 24.48 -12.46
C GLY A 188 4.64 24.20 -10.98
N ILE A 189 4.65 22.93 -10.55
CA ILE A 189 4.33 22.53 -9.17
C ILE A 189 5.55 22.77 -8.26
N LYS A 190 5.50 23.81 -7.44
CA LYS A 190 6.60 24.30 -6.62
C LYS A 190 6.44 24.00 -5.13
N HIS A 191 5.22 24.06 -4.60
CA HIS A 191 4.91 23.92 -3.18
C HIS A 191 4.67 22.46 -2.82
N MET A 192 3.81 21.76 -3.57
CA MET A 192 3.42 20.38 -3.28
C MET A 192 4.61 19.40 -3.26
N ARG A 193 5.68 19.65 -4.01
CA ARG A 193 6.91 18.84 -3.96
C ARG A 193 7.68 18.94 -2.63
N ARG A 194 7.37 19.94 -1.79
CA ARG A 194 7.97 20.18 -0.46
C ARG A 194 7.07 19.69 0.67
N VAL A 195 5.85 19.26 0.34
CA VAL A 195 4.92 18.71 1.31
C VAL A 195 5.40 17.33 1.75
N VAL A 196 5.46 17.10 3.06
CA VAL A 196 5.70 15.76 3.62
C VAL A 196 4.43 14.93 3.52
N PHE A 197 4.60 13.63 3.30
CA PHE A 197 3.47 12.73 3.32
C PHE A 197 2.85 12.68 4.73
N PRO A 198 1.52 12.81 4.87
CA PRO A 198 0.88 13.04 6.16
C PRO A 198 0.68 11.73 6.95
N TRP A 199 1.77 11.02 7.26
CA TRP A 199 1.74 9.69 7.89
C TRP A 199 0.88 9.64 9.17
N ARG A 200 0.97 10.65 10.03
CA ARG A 200 0.17 10.76 11.25
C ARG A 200 -1.33 10.83 10.96
N GLN A 201 -1.73 11.72 10.05
CA GLN A 201 -3.14 11.89 9.68
C GLN A 201 -3.67 10.64 8.96
N ILE A 202 -2.84 9.94 8.18
CA ILE A 202 -3.19 8.67 7.53
C ILE A 202 -3.47 7.59 8.58
N HIS A 203 -2.57 7.43 9.57
CA HIS A 203 -2.76 6.52 10.69
C HIS A 203 -4.08 6.80 11.43
N GLU A 204 -4.37 8.07 11.73
CA GLU A 204 -5.62 8.49 12.40
C GLU A 204 -6.90 8.21 11.57
N CYS A 205 -6.79 8.12 10.24
CA CYS A 205 -7.92 7.82 9.35
C CYS A 205 -8.16 6.32 9.12
N ILE A 206 -7.27 5.44 9.59
CA ILE A 206 -7.36 3.99 9.33
C ILE A 206 -7.91 3.29 10.56
N ASN A 207 -8.98 2.51 10.36
CA ASN A 207 -9.50 1.62 11.37
C ASN A 207 -8.57 0.42 11.52
N ASP A 208 -7.95 0.31 12.69
CA ASP A 208 -7.01 -0.74 13.01
C ASP A 208 -7.66 -2.13 13.17
N LYS A 209 -8.96 -2.33 12.99
CA LYS A 209 -9.61 -3.66 13.08
C LYS A 209 -9.87 -4.25 11.70
N ASP A 210 -10.46 -3.48 10.81
CA ASP A 210 -10.90 -3.94 9.49
C ASP A 210 -10.10 -3.31 8.32
N TRP A 211 -9.26 -2.32 8.60
CA TRP A 211 -8.49 -1.54 7.63
C TRP A 211 -9.32 -0.61 6.74
N SER A 212 -10.57 -0.34 7.12
CA SER A 212 -11.38 0.71 6.49
C SER A 212 -10.72 2.07 6.70
N PHE A 213 -10.80 2.92 5.68
CA PHE A 213 -10.29 4.30 5.73
C PHE A 213 -11.48 5.26 5.80
N SER A 214 -11.48 6.14 6.80
CA SER A 214 -12.55 7.13 6.99
C SER A 214 -11.95 8.50 7.30
N LEU A 215 -12.33 9.50 6.51
CA LEU A 215 -11.89 10.87 6.77
C LEU A 215 -12.71 11.52 7.90
N PRO A 216 -12.06 12.32 8.75
CA PRO A 216 -12.75 13.28 9.60
C PRO A 216 -13.67 14.22 8.79
N SER A 217 -14.77 14.67 9.39
CA SER A 217 -15.80 15.47 8.70
C SER A 217 -15.26 16.79 8.14
N ASP A 218 -14.37 17.44 8.89
CA ASP A 218 -13.68 18.68 8.48
C ASP A 218 -12.72 18.44 7.30
N ALA A 219 -11.98 17.33 7.30
CA ALA A 219 -11.11 16.94 6.17
C ALA A 219 -11.94 16.64 4.91
N ALA A 220 -13.06 15.93 5.06
CA ALA A 220 -13.99 15.66 3.97
C ALA A 220 -14.60 16.94 3.39
N GLN A 221 -15.10 17.84 4.24
CA GLN A 221 -15.65 19.15 3.83
C GLN A 221 -14.59 20.03 3.15
N SER A 222 -13.37 20.02 3.66
CA SER A 222 -12.25 20.77 3.07
C SER A 222 -11.94 20.28 1.66
N PHE A 223 -11.89 18.95 1.45
CA PHE A 223 -11.68 18.36 0.14
C PHE A 223 -12.81 18.73 -0.83
N THR A 224 -14.07 18.62 -0.39
CA THR A 224 -15.24 18.98 -1.21
C THR A 224 -15.27 20.46 -1.55
N SER A 225 -14.94 21.34 -0.61
CA SER A 225 -14.87 22.78 -0.85
C SER A 225 -13.76 23.15 -1.84
N LEU A 226 -12.62 22.45 -1.78
CA LEU A 226 -11.47 22.71 -2.64
C LEU A 226 -11.66 22.22 -4.09
N THR A 227 -12.32 21.08 -4.25
CA THR A 227 -12.36 20.34 -5.52
C THR A 227 -13.76 20.26 -6.15
N GLY A 228 -14.81 20.54 -5.39
CA GLY A 228 -16.20 20.30 -5.77
C GLY A 228 -16.58 18.82 -5.82
N GLN A 229 -15.76 17.92 -5.26
CA GLN A 229 -15.93 16.47 -5.33
C GLN A 229 -16.18 15.86 -3.96
N GLU A 230 -16.97 14.80 -3.93
CA GLU A 230 -17.25 14.07 -2.70
C GLU A 230 -16.01 13.34 -2.22
N ALA A 231 -15.73 13.40 -0.92
CA ALA A 231 -14.51 12.87 -0.36
C ALA A 231 -14.40 11.35 -0.56
N ASP A 232 -15.43 10.58 -0.24
CA ASP A 232 -15.45 9.13 -0.43
C ASP A 232 -15.91 8.75 -1.85
N LEU A 233 -14.97 8.28 -2.68
CA LEU A 233 -15.26 7.88 -4.06
C LEU A 233 -16.23 6.71 -4.13
N LEU A 234 -16.06 5.70 -3.27
CA LEU A 234 -16.84 4.47 -3.37
C LEU A 234 -18.26 4.75 -2.89
N ALA A 235 -18.43 5.39 -1.73
CA ALA A 235 -19.74 5.81 -1.25
C ALA A 235 -20.44 6.74 -2.26
N TYR A 236 -19.70 7.66 -2.88
CA TYR A 236 -20.23 8.48 -3.96
C TYR A 236 -20.68 7.64 -5.16
N LEU A 237 -19.89 6.67 -5.63
CA LEU A 237 -20.30 5.82 -6.75
C LEU A 237 -21.54 4.99 -6.42
N LEU A 238 -21.66 4.50 -5.19
CA LEU A 238 -22.78 3.68 -4.72
C LEU A 238 -24.05 4.47 -4.45
N SER A 239 -23.97 5.78 -4.21
CA SER A 239 -25.16 6.58 -3.95
C SER A 239 -26.01 6.75 -5.22
N PRO A 240 -27.33 6.97 -5.10
CA PRO A 240 -28.20 7.20 -6.24
C PRO A 240 -27.71 8.36 -7.13
N LYS A 241 -27.93 8.23 -8.44
CA LYS A 241 -27.52 9.24 -9.43
C LYS A 241 -28.72 9.66 -10.29
N PRO A 242 -28.79 10.92 -10.74
CA PRO A 242 -29.78 11.33 -11.73
C PRO A 242 -29.63 10.53 -13.03
N GLY A 243 -30.74 10.37 -13.76
CA GLY A 243 -30.85 9.49 -14.93
C GLY A 243 -29.69 9.58 -15.95
N PRO A 244 -29.23 10.77 -16.36
CA PRO A 244 -28.12 10.89 -17.30
C PRO A 244 -26.81 10.26 -16.80
N TYR A 245 -26.47 10.47 -15.51
CA TYR A 245 -25.27 9.94 -14.87
C TYR A 245 -25.37 8.43 -14.58
N ALA A 246 -26.54 7.97 -14.12
CA ALA A 246 -26.79 6.54 -13.93
C ALA A 246 -26.64 5.78 -15.27
N SER A 247 -27.16 6.36 -16.34
CA SER A 247 -27.06 5.78 -17.67
C SER A 247 -25.65 5.88 -18.27
N LEU A 248 -24.83 6.86 -17.87
CA LEU A 248 -23.40 6.89 -18.19
C LEU A 248 -22.67 5.71 -17.54
N LEU A 249 -22.90 5.47 -16.25
CA LEU A 249 -22.27 4.36 -15.51
C LEU A 249 -22.66 3.00 -16.09
N LEU A 250 -23.92 2.81 -16.47
CA LEU A 250 -24.39 1.59 -17.15
C LEU A 250 -23.66 1.36 -18.49
N ALA A 251 -23.31 2.43 -19.22
CA ALA A 251 -22.61 2.34 -20.50
C ALA A 251 -21.13 1.92 -20.37
N TYR A 252 -20.55 1.99 -19.16
CA TYR A 252 -19.14 1.59 -18.92
C TYR A 252 -18.89 0.10 -19.19
N ARG A 253 -19.92 -0.75 -19.13
CA ARG A 253 -19.83 -2.21 -19.31
C ARG A 253 -19.26 -2.65 -20.66
N ASP A 254 -19.37 -1.82 -21.70
CA ASP A 254 -19.06 -2.26 -23.06
C ASP A 254 -17.56 -2.55 -23.16
N SER A 255 -17.20 -3.84 -23.05
CA SER A 255 -15.85 -4.38 -22.92
C SER A 255 -15.01 -4.22 -24.20
N SER A 256 -15.41 -3.28 -25.06
CA SER A 256 -14.73 -2.88 -26.28
C SER A 256 -13.42 -2.18 -25.94
N PRO A 257 -12.34 -2.43 -26.70
CA PRO A 257 -11.08 -1.69 -26.59
C PRO A 257 -11.25 -0.16 -26.57
N ASN A 258 -12.38 0.35 -27.09
CA ASN A 258 -12.65 1.78 -27.21
C ASN A 258 -13.85 2.28 -26.38
N HIS A 259 -14.55 1.44 -25.60
CA HIS A 259 -15.72 1.83 -24.77
C HIS A 259 -16.66 2.87 -25.45
N ARG A 260 -16.94 2.69 -26.75
CA ARG A 260 -17.53 3.76 -27.59
C ARG A 260 -18.87 4.30 -27.08
N PRO A 261 -19.82 3.48 -26.58
CA PRO A 261 -21.06 3.99 -26.01
C PRO A 261 -20.84 4.86 -24.77
N TYR A 262 -19.91 4.46 -23.90
CA TYR A 262 -19.53 5.24 -22.72
C TYR A 262 -18.91 6.58 -23.13
N LEU A 263 -17.95 6.56 -24.06
CA LEU A 263 -17.29 7.79 -24.54
C LEU A 263 -18.27 8.75 -25.21
N ASN A 264 -19.12 8.27 -26.12
CA ASN A 264 -20.10 9.12 -26.78
C ASN A 264 -21.06 9.79 -25.77
N LYS A 265 -21.49 9.03 -24.76
CA LYS A 265 -22.37 9.55 -23.71
C LYS A 265 -21.65 10.55 -22.81
N LEU A 266 -20.39 10.26 -22.48
CA LEU A 266 -19.53 11.13 -21.70
C LEU A 266 -19.28 12.47 -22.43
N ASP A 267 -19.02 12.43 -23.74
CA ASP A 267 -18.79 13.61 -24.57
C ASP A 267 -20.05 14.49 -24.62
N SER A 268 -21.23 13.91 -24.81
CA SER A 268 -22.51 14.64 -24.76
C SER A 268 -22.68 15.36 -23.43
N LEU A 269 -22.52 14.64 -22.32
CA LEU A 269 -22.66 15.20 -20.97
C LEU A 269 -21.59 16.24 -20.64
N TYR A 270 -20.38 16.08 -21.17
CA TYR A 270 -19.29 17.02 -20.96
C TYR A 270 -19.50 18.32 -21.74
N LEU A 271 -20.01 18.25 -22.97
CA LEU A 271 -20.34 19.42 -23.80
C LEU A 271 -21.57 20.18 -23.29
N GLU A 272 -22.56 19.47 -22.74
CA GLU A 272 -23.77 20.05 -22.15
C GLU A 272 -23.55 20.73 -20.79
N LYS A 273 -22.30 20.83 -20.30
CA LYS A 273 -21.94 21.39 -18.99
C LYS A 273 -22.61 22.75 -18.75
N LYS A 274 -23.68 22.73 -17.96
CA LYS A 274 -24.12 23.88 -17.17
C LYS A 274 -23.37 23.81 -15.84
N GLU A 275 -22.66 24.88 -15.47
CA GLU A 275 -21.85 24.96 -14.24
C GLU A 275 -22.65 24.65 -12.96
N GLU A 276 -23.99 24.67 -13.03
CA GLU A 276 -24.92 24.53 -11.91
C GLU A 276 -25.53 23.12 -11.74
N LEU A 277 -25.22 22.14 -12.60
CA LEU A 277 -25.79 20.80 -12.45
C LEU A 277 -25.13 20.01 -11.30
N PRO A 278 -25.91 19.31 -10.44
CA PRO A 278 -25.34 18.40 -9.46
C PRO A 278 -24.51 17.34 -10.19
N HIS A 279 -23.31 17.05 -9.69
CA HIS A 279 -22.32 16.11 -10.24
C HIS A 279 -21.45 16.59 -11.43
N SER A 280 -21.41 17.90 -11.73
CA SER A 280 -20.51 18.45 -12.78
C SER A 280 -19.02 18.11 -12.56
N ALA A 281 -18.58 18.06 -11.30
CA ALA A 281 -17.22 17.66 -10.92
C ALA A 281 -16.95 16.18 -11.24
N PHE A 282 -17.95 15.31 -11.10
CA PHE A 282 -17.83 13.89 -11.43
C PHE A 282 -17.68 13.66 -12.93
N ILE A 283 -18.45 14.35 -13.77
CA ILE A 283 -18.29 14.28 -15.23
C ILE A 283 -16.90 14.77 -15.65
N THR A 284 -16.38 15.80 -14.98
CA THR A 284 -15.01 16.27 -15.20
C THR A 284 -13.99 15.17 -14.89
N SER A 285 -14.15 14.45 -13.77
CA SER A 285 -13.29 13.31 -13.42
C SER A 285 -13.41 12.16 -14.42
N CYS A 286 -14.63 11.79 -14.82
CA CYS A 286 -14.86 10.77 -15.84
C CYS A 286 -14.16 11.14 -17.17
N TYR A 287 -14.31 12.39 -17.60
CA TYR A 287 -13.69 12.87 -18.84
C TYR A 287 -12.15 12.81 -18.78
N ALA A 288 -11.56 13.26 -17.67
CA ALA A 288 -10.12 13.17 -17.45
C ALA A 288 -9.62 11.71 -17.33
N ALA A 289 -10.41 10.83 -16.72
CA ALA A 289 -10.13 9.40 -16.60
C ALA A 289 -10.21 8.65 -17.95
N ALA A 290 -11.12 9.08 -18.83
CA ALA A 290 -11.30 8.52 -20.17
C ALA A 290 -10.25 9.01 -21.17
N HIS A 291 -9.76 10.24 -20.99
CA HIS A 291 -8.76 10.87 -21.85
C HIS A 291 -7.48 11.19 -21.07
N PRO A 292 -6.80 10.18 -20.49
CA PRO A 292 -5.61 10.45 -19.71
C PRO A 292 -4.50 10.95 -20.64
N GLY A 293 -3.97 12.13 -20.34
CA GLY A 293 -2.70 12.56 -20.93
C GLY A 293 -1.55 11.59 -20.56
N PRO A 294 -0.36 11.76 -21.14
CA PRO A 294 0.76 10.83 -20.93
C PRO A 294 1.14 10.67 -19.45
N TYR A 295 0.98 11.72 -18.64
CA TYR A 295 1.18 11.66 -17.20
C TYR A 295 0.13 10.83 -16.46
N GLY A 296 -1.14 10.97 -16.84
CA GLY A 296 -2.22 10.19 -16.23
C GLY A 296 -2.15 8.71 -16.59
N ALA A 297 -1.83 8.40 -17.86
CA ALA A 297 -1.65 7.02 -18.30
C ALA A 297 -0.48 6.35 -17.56
N TYR A 298 0.68 7.03 -17.47
CA TYR A 298 1.82 6.51 -16.72
C TYR A 298 1.49 6.26 -15.25
N LEU A 299 0.81 7.21 -14.59
CA LEU A 299 0.50 7.10 -13.16
C LEU A 299 -0.49 5.95 -12.90
N PHE A 300 -1.47 5.76 -13.79
CA PHE A 300 -2.34 4.59 -13.74
C PHE A 300 -1.55 3.28 -13.83
N ASP A 301 -0.65 3.16 -14.81
CA ASP A 301 0.17 1.95 -14.96
C ASP A 301 1.11 1.74 -13.75
N ALA A 302 1.61 2.83 -13.14
CA ALA A 302 2.43 2.77 -11.94
C ALA A 302 1.65 2.21 -10.74
N ILE A 303 0.39 2.63 -10.53
CA ILE A 303 -0.47 2.08 -9.47
C ILE A 303 -0.67 0.57 -9.69
N GLU A 304 -0.90 0.14 -10.93
CA GLU A 304 -1.06 -1.28 -11.24
C GLU A 304 0.22 -2.10 -11.02
N ARG A 305 1.40 -1.56 -11.34
CA ARG A 305 2.69 -2.22 -11.07
C ARG A 305 2.94 -2.41 -9.57
N GLN A 306 2.57 -1.41 -8.76
CA GLN A 306 2.73 -1.45 -7.30
C GLN A 306 1.79 -2.46 -6.61
N ARG A 307 0.77 -2.97 -7.30
CA ARG A 307 -0.17 -3.95 -6.74
C ARG A 307 0.52 -5.20 -6.18
N VAL A 308 1.53 -5.72 -6.86
CA VAL A 308 2.23 -6.94 -6.43
C VAL A 308 3.00 -6.69 -5.13
N PHE A 309 3.57 -5.49 -4.97
CA PHE A 309 4.23 -5.10 -3.73
C PHE A 309 3.21 -5.02 -2.58
N VAL A 310 2.08 -4.34 -2.79
CA VAL A 310 0.98 -4.27 -1.81
C VAL A 310 0.53 -5.69 -1.40
N ASP A 311 0.27 -6.57 -2.36
CA ASP A 311 -0.18 -7.95 -2.10
C ASP A 311 0.85 -8.73 -1.25
N LYS A 312 2.15 -8.57 -1.52
CA LYS A 312 3.23 -9.19 -0.72
C LYS A 312 3.24 -8.63 0.71
N MET A 313 3.27 -7.31 0.87
CA MET A 313 3.32 -6.66 2.19
C MET A 313 2.11 -7.02 3.06
N VAL A 314 0.92 -7.03 2.45
CA VAL A 314 -0.32 -7.47 3.12
C VAL A 314 -0.25 -8.95 3.50
N GLY A 315 0.31 -9.80 2.63
CA GLY A 315 0.51 -11.22 2.90
C GLY A 315 1.44 -11.49 4.09
N TYR A 316 2.49 -10.69 4.26
CA TYR A 316 3.37 -10.74 5.43
C TYR A 316 2.71 -10.19 6.70
N LEU A 317 1.80 -9.21 6.58
CA LEU A 317 1.00 -8.67 7.68
C LEU A 317 1.85 -8.22 8.89
N TRP A 318 3.06 -7.67 8.66
CA TRP A 318 3.99 -7.30 9.74
C TRP A 318 3.39 -6.38 10.79
N ILE A 319 2.48 -5.48 10.42
CA ILE A 319 1.83 -4.55 11.35
C ILE A 319 1.02 -5.26 12.47
N ARG A 320 0.66 -6.53 12.29
CA ARG A 320 -0.01 -7.35 13.30
C ARG A 320 0.93 -8.29 14.05
N SER A 321 2.21 -8.34 13.66
CA SER A 321 3.22 -9.23 14.25
C SER A 321 3.65 -8.74 15.62
N PRO A 322 3.87 -9.62 16.62
CA PRO A 322 4.52 -9.23 17.87
C PRO A 322 5.96 -8.74 17.66
N GLY A 323 6.61 -9.14 16.57
CA GLY A 323 7.99 -8.74 16.23
C GLY A 323 8.10 -7.45 15.42
N VAL A 324 7.00 -6.71 15.22
CA VAL A 324 6.95 -5.57 14.26
C VAL A 324 8.03 -4.51 14.53
N HIS A 325 8.34 -4.22 15.79
CA HIS A 325 9.37 -3.25 16.17
C HIS A 325 10.76 -3.68 15.67
N GLY A 326 11.15 -4.92 15.95
CA GLY A 326 12.43 -5.47 15.49
C GLY A 326 12.50 -5.56 13.97
N THR A 327 11.39 -5.95 13.32
CA THR A 327 11.30 -5.98 11.86
C THR A 327 11.56 -4.63 11.22
N LEU A 328 10.88 -3.58 11.66
CA LEU A 328 11.06 -2.25 11.07
C LEU A 328 12.44 -1.66 11.42
N SER A 329 12.94 -1.88 12.63
CA SER A 329 14.28 -1.44 13.04
C SER A 329 15.39 -2.05 12.16
N ARG A 330 15.35 -3.39 11.96
CA ARG A 330 16.30 -4.09 11.09
C ARG A 330 16.14 -3.68 9.62
N ALA A 331 14.91 -3.50 9.14
CA ALA A 331 14.66 -3.02 7.78
C ALA A 331 15.29 -1.64 7.53
N ILE A 332 15.15 -0.70 8.47
CA ILE A 332 15.75 0.65 8.39
C ILE A 332 17.27 0.55 8.36
N THR A 333 17.87 -0.27 9.23
CA THR A 333 19.32 -0.50 9.27
C THR A 333 19.83 -1.09 7.95
N ARG A 334 19.14 -2.10 7.41
CA ARG A 334 19.50 -2.73 6.13
C ARG A 334 19.33 -1.75 4.96
N TYR A 335 18.33 -0.87 5.01
CA TYR A 335 18.17 0.20 4.04
C TYR A 335 19.31 1.24 4.10
N GLU A 336 19.80 1.59 5.29
CA GLU A 336 20.97 2.45 5.42
C GLU A 336 22.19 1.85 4.70
N TYR A 337 22.49 0.57 4.94
CA TYR A 337 23.56 -0.15 4.24
C TYR A 337 23.32 -0.23 2.73
N PHE A 338 22.08 -0.40 2.30
CA PHE A 338 21.72 -0.37 0.88
C PHE A 338 22.03 0.99 0.23
N LEU A 339 21.80 2.11 0.93
CA LEU A 339 22.20 3.43 0.44
C LEU A 339 23.72 3.61 0.40
N GLN A 340 24.44 3.04 1.36
CA GLN A 340 25.90 3.02 1.34
C GLN A 340 26.43 2.24 0.12
N LEU A 341 25.81 1.12 -0.25
CA LEU A 341 26.20 0.40 -1.48
C LEU A 341 26.05 1.25 -2.73
N PHE A 342 24.98 2.03 -2.87
CA PHE A 342 24.86 2.94 -4.00
C PHE A 342 26.04 3.92 -4.06
N LYS A 343 26.52 4.41 -2.91
CA LYS A 343 27.67 5.31 -2.84
C LYS A 343 28.98 4.61 -3.16
N LEU A 344 29.17 3.38 -2.66
CA LEU A 344 30.39 2.58 -2.83
C LEU A 344 30.50 1.98 -4.24
N ARG A 345 29.37 1.72 -4.91
CA ARG A 345 29.29 1.13 -6.26
C ARG A 345 28.46 2.01 -7.19
N PRO A 346 28.97 3.19 -7.60
CA PRO A 346 28.27 4.05 -8.56
C PRO A 346 28.04 3.33 -9.89
N GLY A 347 26.85 3.51 -10.47
CA GLY A 347 26.49 2.92 -11.76
C GLY A 347 25.96 1.49 -11.70
N THR A 348 26.07 0.79 -10.56
CA THR A 348 25.46 -0.52 -10.36
C THR A 348 23.96 -0.40 -10.13
N THR A 349 23.18 -1.28 -10.77
CA THR A 349 21.75 -1.45 -10.46
C THR A 349 21.61 -2.38 -9.28
N LEU A 350 21.13 -1.85 -8.16
CA LEU A 350 20.89 -2.62 -6.93
C LEU A 350 19.40 -2.93 -6.79
N VAL A 351 19.06 -4.15 -6.40
CA VAL A 351 17.67 -4.61 -6.25
C VAL A 351 17.36 -4.81 -4.78
N PRO A 352 16.39 -4.05 -4.20
CA PRO A 352 16.08 -4.13 -2.78
C PRO A 352 15.39 -5.45 -2.41
N THR A 353 15.68 -6.01 -1.23
CA THR A 353 14.79 -7.01 -0.59
C THR A 353 13.49 -6.34 -0.11
N LEU A 354 12.47 -7.14 0.20
CA LEU A 354 11.13 -6.63 0.51
C LEU A 354 11.09 -5.63 1.68
N ASP A 355 11.84 -5.92 2.74
CA ASP A 355 12.03 -5.05 3.91
C ASP A 355 12.74 -3.73 3.56
N ILE A 356 13.79 -3.80 2.75
CA ILE A 356 14.53 -2.63 2.25
C ILE A 356 13.62 -1.78 1.34
N ASP A 357 12.83 -2.42 0.47
CA ASP A 357 11.94 -1.75 -0.47
C ASP A 357 10.80 -1.02 0.25
N LEU A 358 10.26 -1.59 1.35
CA LEU A 358 9.30 -0.89 2.22
C LEU A 358 9.88 0.44 2.74
N VAL A 359 11.07 0.40 3.33
CA VAL A 359 11.70 1.62 3.89
C VAL A 359 12.05 2.59 2.76
N TRP A 360 12.50 2.09 1.60
CA TRP A 360 12.78 2.93 0.45
C TRP A 360 11.52 3.62 -0.06
N HIS A 361 10.39 2.92 -0.19
CA HIS A 361 9.10 3.52 -0.55
C HIS A 361 8.67 4.57 0.47
N THR A 362 8.80 4.31 1.77
CA THR A 362 8.52 5.30 2.81
C THR A 362 9.40 6.56 2.66
N HIS A 363 10.69 6.38 2.37
CA HIS A 363 11.62 7.50 2.16
C HIS A 363 11.27 8.34 0.94
N GLN A 364 10.78 7.72 -0.13
CA GLN A 364 10.35 8.41 -1.36
C GLN A 364 9.13 9.30 -1.16
N CYS A 365 8.32 9.04 -0.13
CA CYS A 365 7.07 9.78 0.13
C CYS A 365 7.27 11.26 0.53
N SER A 366 8.51 11.73 0.69
CA SER A 366 8.82 13.15 0.88
C SER A 366 9.76 13.64 -0.22
N ALA A 367 9.24 13.97 -1.41
CA ALA A 367 10.04 14.17 -2.64
C ALA A 367 11.26 15.09 -2.50
N SER A 368 11.11 16.25 -1.85
CA SER A 368 12.25 17.19 -1.65
C SER A 368 13.26 16.67 -0.64
N MET A 369 12.81 16.06 0.46
CA MET A 369 13.67 15.44 1.46
C MET A 369 14.41 14.24 0.88
N TYR A 370 13.70 13.33 0.21
CA TYR A 370 14.27 12.18 -0.51
C TYR A 370 15.40 12.62 -1.45
N LYS A 371 15.17 13.65 -2.28
CA LYS A 371 16.21 14.16 -3.18
C LYS A 371 17.43 14.69 -2.43
N ALA A 372 17.24 15.40 -1.33
CA ALA A 372 18.33 15.91 -0.50
C ALA A 372 19.10 14.77 0.19
N SER A 373 18.37 13.82 0.78
CA SER A 373 18.91 12.66 1.47
C SER A 373 19.69 11.74 0.54
N MET A 374 19.17 11.41 -0.64
CA MET A 374 19.85 10.58 -1.63
C MET A 374 21.21 11.17 -2.03
N LYS A 375 21.28 12.50 -2.27
CA LYS A 375 22.55 13.15 -2.59
C LYS A 375 23.59 12.99 -1.49
N LYS A 376 23.20 13.09 -0.22
CA LYS A 376 24.12 12.97 0.93
C LYS A 376 24.52 11.51 1.19
N LEU A 377 23.53 10.62 1.24
CA LEU A 377 23.69 9.23 1.69
C LEU A 377 24.18 8.32 0.57
N ALA A 378 23.58 8.41 -0.62
CA ALA A 378 23.93 7.60 -1.78
C ALA A 378 24.89 8.30 -2.76
N GLY A 379 25.31 9.53 -2.45
CA GLY A 379 26.22 10.34 -3.27
C GLY A 379 25.59 10.94 -4.54
N ARG A 380 24.38 10.53 -4.91
CA ARG A 380 23.63 11.01 -6.08
C ARG A 380 22.14 10.80 -5.89
N PHE A 381 21.34 11.40 -6.75
CA PHE A 381 19.91 11.06 -6.81
C PHE A 381 19.74 9.63 -7.34
N ILE A 382 19.04 8.79 -6.59
CA ILE A 382 18.67 7.43 -7.00
C ILE A 382 17.20 7.43 -7.40
N ASN A 383 16.91 6.97 -8.63
CA ASN A 383 15.55 6.74 -9.07
C ASN A 383 15.10 5.33 -8.66
N HIS A 384 13.81 5.19 -8.31
CA HIS A 384 13.16 3.89 -8.22
C HIS A 384 12.52 3.62 -9.59
N ASP A 385 13.06 2.64 -10.32
CA ASP A 385 12.57 2.26 -11.63
C ASP A 385 11.83 0.92 -11.51
N ASP A 386 10.50 1.01 -11.42
CA ASP A 386 9.62 -0.15 -11.29
C ASP A 386 9.25 -0.78 -12.64
N THR A 387 9.89 -0.36 -13.74
CA THR A 387 9.65 -0.88 -15.09
C THR A 387 10.66 -1.94 -15.55
N ILE A 388 11.67 -2.22 -14.73
CA ILE A 388 12.73 -3.18 -15.06
C ILE A 388 12.14 -4.61 -15.17
N PRO A 389 12.39 -5.35 -16.26
CA PRO A 389 11.89 -6.72 -16.42
C PRO A 389 12.39 -7.69 -15.35
N GLY A 390 11.50 -8.57 -14.86
CA GLY A 390 11.81 -9.49 -13.76
C GLY A 390 13.01 -10.41 -13.96
N GLY A 391 13.30 -10.82 -15.20
CA GLY A 391 14.49 -11.64 -15.50
C GLY A 391 15.82 -10.91 -15.24
N VAL A 392 15.84 -9.59 -15.49
CA VAL A 392 16.99 -8.72 -15.23
C VAL A 392 17.13 -8.50 -13.72
N LEU A 393 16.00 -8.28 -13.03
CA LEU A 393 15.98 -8.09 -11.58
C LEU A 393 16.55 -9.28 -10.81
N ARG A 394 16.32 -10.52 -11.25
CA ARG A 394 16.87 -11.70 -10.57
C ARG A 394 18.40 -11.69 -10.57
N THR A 395 19.03 -11.47 -11.73
CA THR A 395 20.49 -11.43 -11.85
C THR A 395 21.09 -10.30 -11.01
N GLN A 396 20.47 -9.12 -11.05
CA GLN A 396 20.93 -7.97 -10.26
C GLN A 396 20.69 -8.15 -8.75
N SER A 397 19.66 -8.91 -8.36
CA SER A 397 19.42 -9.30 -6.98
C SER A 397 20.55 -10.18 -6.45
N ASP A 398 20.99 -11.17 -7.24
CA ASP A 398 22.11 -12.03 -6.87
C ASP A 398 23.41 -11.23 -6.73
N GLU A 399 23.68 -10.29 -7.65
CA GLU A 399 24.83 -9.38 -7.56
C GLU A 399 24.74 -8.46 -6.33
N THR A 400 23.56 -7.91 -6.04
CA THR A 400 23.32 -7.08 -4.84
C THR A 400 23.60 -7.89 -3.58
N SER A 401 23.20 -9.15 -3.55
CA SER A 401 23.43 -10.07 -2.44
C SER A 401 24.92 -10.30 -2.17
N LEU A 402 25.70 -10.55 -3.23
CA LEU A 402 27.15 -10.70 -3.13
C LEU A 402 27.79 -9.42 -2.58
N LEU A 403 27.44 -8.25 -3.14
CA LEU A 403 27.97 -6.97 -2.67
C LEU A 403 27.61 -6.70 -1.20
N PHE A 404 26.37 -6.97 -0.79
CA PHE A 404 25.94 -6.74 0.59
C PHE A 404 26.73 -7.60 1.58
N ARG A 405 26.98 -8.87 1.22
CA ARG A 405 27.81 -9.77 2.02
C ARG A 405 29.27 -9.32 2.06
N ASP A 406 29.84 -8.92 0.92
CA ASP A 406 31.25 -8.53 0.84
C ASP A 406 31.55 -7.25 1.62
N TYR A 407 30.63 -6.28 1.62
CA TYR A 407 30.83 -5.00 2.31
C TYR A 407 30.40 -4.99 3.77
N PHE A 408 29.38 -5.77 4.16
CA PHE A 408 28.81 -5.71 5.52
C PHE A 408 28.87 -7.03 6.28
N GLY A 409 29.30 -8.13 5.66
CA GLY A 409 29.35 -9.44 6.30
C GLY A 409 27.97 -10.01 6.66
N MET A 410 26.91 -9.53 6.00
CA MET A 410 25.52 -9.86 6.31
C MET A 410 24.83 -10.55 5.13
N ASP A 411 23.91 -11.46 5.45
CA ASP A 411 23.05 -12.07 4.44
C ASP A 411 22.05 -11.07 3.88
N TYR A 412 21.94 -11.06 2.55
CA TYR A 412 21.01 -10.18 1.88
C TYR A 412 19.60 -10.77 1.82
N HIS A 413 19.47 -12.01 1.37
CA HIS A 413 18.19 -12.70 1.31
C HIS A 413 17.92 -13.41 2.63
N ILE A 414 16.98 -12.86 3.41
CA ILE A 414 16.60 -13.38 4.73
C ILE A 414 15.11 -13.75 4.77
N CYS A 415 14.72 -14.63 5.70
CA CYS A 415 13.32 -14.95 5.91
C CYS A 415 12.63 -13.85 6.74
N LEU A 416 11.56 -13.25 6.20
CA LEU A 416 10.85 -12.13 6.84
C LEU A 416 9.49 -12.53 7.44
N CYS A 417 9.25 -13.83 7.71
CA CYS A 417 7.99 -14.28 8.31
C CYS A 417 7.92 -13.90 9.80
N TRP A 418 6.72 -13.91 10.39
CA TRP A 418 6.52 -13.51 11.78
C TRP A 418 7.40 -14.30 12.75
N GLU A 419 7.55 -15.61 12.52
CA GLU A 419 8.32 -16.49 13.38
C GLU A 419 9.81 -16.13 13.39
N CYS A 420 10.44 -16.00 12.21
CA CYS A 420 11.85 -15.66 12.12
C CYS A 420 12.11 -14.27 12.68
N GLU A 421 11.25 -13.31 12.36
CA GLU A 421 11.39 -11.92 12.83
C GLU A 421 11.16 -11.76 14.33
N ALA A 422 10.18 -12.46 14.91
CA ALA A 422 9.92 -12.43 16.35
C ALA A 422 11.04 -13.14 17.12
N LEU A 423 11.53 -14.28 16.62
CA LEU A 423 12.63 -15.00 17.25
C LEU A 423 13.92 -14.19 17.19
N GLN A 424 14.23 -13.57 16.05
CA GLN A 424 15.37 -12.65 15.94
C GLN A 424 15.25 -11.48 16.94
N SER A 425 14.06 -10.89 17.06
CA SER A 425 13.85 -9.78 18.02
C SER A 425 14.07 -10.24 19.47
N ALA A 426 13.63 -11.46 19.81
CA ALA A 426 13.83 -12.03 21.13
C ALA A 426 15.31 -12.28 21.43
N VAL A 427 16.09 -12.72 20.43
CA VAL A 427 17.55 -12.86 20.54
C VAL A 427 18.22 -11.50 20.70
N ASP A 428 17.82 -10.50 19.91
CA ASP A 428 18.37 -9.14 19.97
C ASP A 428 18.16 -8.50 21.38
N GLU A 429 17.04 -8.80 22.04
CA GLU A 429 16.70 -8.32 23.40
C GLU A 429 17.53 -8.98 24.52
N CYS A 430 18.04 -10.19 24.32
CA CYS A 430 18.78 -10.93 25.34
C CYS A 430 20.23 -10.43 25.54
N GLY A 431 20.81 -9.71 24.57
CA GLY A 431 22.18 -9.21 24.64
C GLY A 431 23.25 -10.32 24.75
N ASP A 432 24.40 -10.02 25.35
CA ASP A 432 25.54 -10.95 25.50
C ASP A 432 25.44 -11.85 26.76
N GLY A 433 24.26 -11.94 27.40
CA GLY A 433 24.03 -12.77 28.59
C GLY A 433 23.89 -14.26 28.30
N GLU A 434 23.92 -15.11 29.34
CA GLU A 434 23.63 -16.54 29.21
C GLU A 434 22.14 -16.73 28.85
N VAL A 435 21.86 -17.17 27.63
CA VAL A 435 20.49 -17.29 27.09
C VAL A 435 20.00 -18.73 27.18
N ASP A 436 18.92 -18.93 27.93
CA ASP A 436 18.12 -20.16 27.83
C ASP A 436 17.27 -20.09 26.53
N PHE A 437 17.83 -20.65 25.46
CA PHE A 437 17.21 -20.65 24.14
C PHE A 437 15.87 -21.41 24.11
N GLU A 438 15.69 -22.43 24.96
CA GLU A 438 14.44 -23.20 25.02
C GLU A 438 13.33 -22.34 25.65
N LYS A 439 13.62 -21.67 26.76
CA LYS A 439 12.68 -20.74 27.40
C LYS A 439 12.35 -19.56 26.49
N LEU A 440 13.35 -19.03 25.78
CA LEU A 440 13.17 -17.93 24.83
C LEU A 440 12.26 -18.34 23.67
N ALA A 441 12.52 -19.50 23.06
CA ALA A 441 11.71 -20.04 21.98
C ALA A 441 10.26 -20.28 22.45
N ASN A 442 10.06 -20.86 23.63
CA ASN A 442 8.73 -21.08 24.20
C ASN A 442 7.95 -19.78 24.40
N LYS A 443 8.59 -18.71 24.87
CA LYS A 443 7.97 -17.38 25.00
C LYS A 443 7.51 -16.85 23.63
N VAL A 444 8.41 -16.85 22.65
CA VAL A 444 8.13 -16.37 21.28
C VAL A 444 6.96 -17.13 20.66
N VAL A 445 6.91 -18.44 20.84
CA VAL A 445 5.82 -19.29 20.33
C VAL A 445 4.48 -18.91 20.94
N ASN A 446 4.42 -18.69 22.25
CA ASN A 446 3.18 -18.30 22.92
C ASN A 446 2.68 -16.93 22.43
N ASP A 447 3.57 -15.95 22.29
CA ASP A 447 3.23 -14.62 21.80
C ASP A 447 2.71 -14.67 20.35
N LEU A 448 3.38 -15.42 19.48
CA LEU A 448 2.96 -15.64 18.09
C LEU A 448 1.60 -16.35 18.00
N ALA A 449 1.38 -17.37 18.84
CA ALA A 449 0.11 -18.10 18.90
C ALA A 449 -1.05 -17.16 19.27
N ALA A 450 -0.84 -16.31 20.27
CA ALA A 450 -1.83 -15.36 20.73
C ALA A 450 -2.22 -14.34 19.64
N HIS A 451 -1.23 -13.73 18.98
CA HIS A 451 -1.45 -12.77 17.90
C HIS A 451 -2.16 -13.41 16.70
N ARG A 452 -1.80 -14.66 16.35
CA ARG A 452 -2.46 -15.40 15.26
C ARG A 452 -3.90 -15.76 15.58
N LEU A 453 -4.20 -16.18 16.81
CA LEU A 453 -5.58 -16.47 17.18
C LEU A 453 -6.44 -15.20 17.17
N LEU A 454 -5.89 -14.06 17.61
CA LEU A 454 -6.58 -12.76 17.50
C LEU A 454 -6.87 -12.40 16.05
N GLU A 455 -5.90 -12.56 15.16
CA GLU A 455 -6.08 -12.32 13.73
C GLU A 455 -7.11 -13.28 13.10
N LEU A 456 -7.12 -14.56 13.49
CA LEU A 456 -8.14 -15.52 13.06
C LEU A 456 -9.54 -15.15 13.58
N LYS A 457 -9.66 -14.66 14.82
CA LYS A 457 -10.92 -14.16 15.38
C LYS A 457 -11.45 -12.97 14.58
N ARG A 458 -10.58 -12.00 14.24
CA ARG A 458 -10.94 -10.83 13.39
C ARG A 458 -11.45 -11.27 12.02
N ARG A 459 -10.75 -12.17 11.34
CA ARG A 459 -11.15 -12.69 10.01
C ARG A 459 -12.46 -13.48 9.99
N LYS A 460 -12.94 -13.96 11.15
CA LYS A 460 -14.24 -14.66 11.27
C LYS A 460 -15.39 -13.71 11.60
N GLN A 461 -15.10 -12.51 12.09
CA GLN A 461 -16.09 -11.48 12.42
C GLN A 461 -16.41 -10.58 11.22
N VAL A 462 -15.49 -10.48 10.26
CA VAL A 462 -15.65 -9.86 8.93
C VAL A 462 -16.18 -10.90 7.95
#